data_AF-A0A920PLX2-F1
#
_entry.id   AF-A0A920PLX2-F1
#
_cell.length_a   1.000
_cell.length_b   1.000
_cell.length_c   1.000
_cell.angle_alpha   90.00
_cell.angle_beta   90.00
_cell.angle_gamma   90.00
#
_symmetry.space_group_name_H-M   'P 1'
#
loop_
_entity.id
_entity.type
_entity.pdbx_description
1 polymer ?
#
loop_
_entity_poly.entity_id
_entity_poly.type
_entity_poly.pdbx_seq_one_letter_code
_entity_poly.pdbx_strand_id
1 'polypeptide(L)'
;MRPVHDRGGVCTPAQIDAAITGGPGLRWAFLGPMLTFHLAGGEGGIRHSMAHWAPEVANRWTHLPAPDFTEKLVNATAVGCEEIQAGRSIKEFERRRDRCLVEIQRALDEFWFPPNEDGWPEMPQ
;
A
#
# COMPACT_ATOMS: atom_id res chain seq x y z
N MET A 1 -12.17 -5.11 -28.96
CA MET A 1 -11.43 -4.42 -27.86
C MET A 1 -12.42 -3.50 -27.18
N ARG A 2 -12.79 -3.72 -25.92
CA ARG A 2 -13.79 -2.87 -25.23
C ARG A 2 -13.18 -1.48 -24.94
N PRO A 3 -13.94 -0.38 -25.06
CA PRO A 3 -13.45 0.95 -24.77
C PRO A 3 -13.10 1.08 -23.28
N VAL A 4 -12.04 1.84 -22.98
CA VAL A 4 -11.40 1.98 -21.66
C VAL A 4 -12.15 2.96 -20.73
N HIS A 5 -13.39 3.32 -21.04
CA HIS A 5 -14.09 4.43 -20.35
C HIS A 5 -14.95 4.04 -19.14
N ASP A 6 -15.00 2.76 -18.75
CA ASP A 6 -15.65 2.35 -17.49
C ASP A 6 -14.94 1.10 -16.93
N ARG A 7 -13.96 1.30 -16.03
CA ARG A 7 -13.33 0.23 -15.24
C ARG A 7 -13.71 0.29 -13.76
N GLY A 8 -14.79 0.98 -13.41
CA GLY A 8 -15.30 0.95 -12.03
C GLY A 8 -15.73 -0.47 -11.63
N GLY A 9 -15.56 -0.84 -10.36
CA GLY A 9 -16.09 -2.11 -9.83
C GLY A 9 -15.23 -3.37 -10.08
N VAL A 10 -13.95 -3.23 -10.45
CA VAL A 10 -13.01 -4.38 -10.51
C VAL A 10 -12.73 -4.96 -9.12
N CYS A 11 -12.80 -4.13 -8.09
CA CYS A 11 -12.64 -4.53 -6.69
C CYS A 11 -13.54 -3.69 -5.79
N THR A 12 -13.89 -4.25 -4.64
CA THR A 12 -14.54 -3.53 -3.54
C THR A 12 -13.49 -2.89 -2.61
N PRO A 13 -13.83 -1.87 -1.80
CA PRO A 13 -12.91 -1.34 -0.79
C PRO A 13 -12.31 -2.42 0.12
N ALA A 14 -13.09 -3.43 0.50
CA ALA A 14 -12.60 -4.54 1.33
C ALA A 14 -11.54 -5.39 0.61
N GLN A 15 -11.71 -5.64 -0.69
CA GLN A 15 -10.72 -6.34 -1.51
C GLN A 15 -9.45 -5.52 -1.70
N ILE A 16 -9.57 -4.19 -1.85
CA ILE A 16 -8.43 -3.28 -1.93
C ILE A 16 -7.64 -3.35 -0.62
N ASP A 17 -8.30 -3.16 0.53
CA ASP A 17 -7.64 -3.21 1.83
C ASP A 17 -7.01 -4.58 2.12
N ALA A 18 -7.69 -5.67 1.78
CA ALA A 18 -7.15 -7.03 1.94
C ALA A 18 -5.90 -7.27 1.06
N ALA A 19 -5.91 -6.78 -0.18
CA ALA A 19 -4.76 -6.91 -1.09
C ALA A 19 -3.55 -6.10 -0.60
N ILE A 20 -3.79 -4.91 -0.05
CA ILE A 20 -2.72 -4.08 0.51
C ILE A 20 -2.19 -4.69 1.82
N THR A 21 -3.05 -4.91 2.81
CA THR A 21 -2.65 -5.39 4.14
C THR A 21 -2.09 -6.82 4.12
N GLY A 22 -2.63 -7.70 3.27
CA GLY A 22 -2.13 -9.05 3.05
C GLY A 22 -0.95 -9.15 2.07
N GLY A 23 -0.56 -8.05 1.43
CA GLY A 23 0.49 -8.00 0.43
C GLY A 23 1.63 -7.05 0.83
N PRO A 24 1.79 -5.90 0.15
CA PRO A 24 2.89 -4.98 0.40
C PRO A 24 2.76 -4.15 1.68
N GLY A 25 1.58 -4.06 2.30
CA GLY A 25 1.35 -3.25 3.49
C GLY A 25 2.21 -3.67 4.69
N LEU A 26 2.38 -4.99 4.90
CA LEU A 26 3.19 -5.50 6.01
C LEU A 26 4.68 -5.12 5.87
N ARG A 27 5.23 -5.21 4.66
CA ARG A 27 6.63 -4.81 4.41
C ARG A 27 6.80 -3.29 4.49
N TRP A 28 5.80 -2.51 4.07
CA TRP A 28 5.89 -1.04 4.08
C TRP A 28 5.99 -0.41 5.47
N ALA A 29 5.75 -1.18 6.54
CA ALA A 29 6.03 -0.73 7.89
C ALA A 29 7.53 -0.45 8.15
N PHE A 30 8.45 -1.08 7.40
CA PHE A 30 9.90 -0.95 7.59
C PHE A 30 10.74 -1.03 6.31
N LEU A 31 10.14 -1.40 5.19
CA LEU A 31 10.73 -1.43 3.86
C LEU A 31 9.96 -0.47 2.95
N GLY A 32 10.51 0.72 2.73
CA GLY A 32 9.99 1.64 1.72
C GLY A 32 9.98 1.04 0.31
N PRO A 33 9.25 1.64 -0.65
CA PRO A 33 9.13 1.08 -2.00
C PRO A 33 10.47 0.86 -2.71
N MET A 34 11.43 1.80 -2.57
CA MET A 34 12.73 1.71 -3.24
C MET A 34 13.55 0.50 -2.77
N LEU A 35 13.66 0.30 -1.45
CA LEU A 35 14.38 -0.84 -0.89
C LEU A 35 13.63 -2.14 -1.18
N THR A 36 12.29 -2.13 -1.13
CA THR A 36 11.47 -3.28 -1.56
C THR A 36 11.79 -3.69 -3.00
N PHE A 37 11.85 -2.74 -3.93
CA PHE A 37 12.18 -3.03 -5.34
C PHE A 37 13.65 -3.44 -5.51
N HIS A 38 14.56 -2.88 -4.71
CA HIS A 38 15.95 -3.30 -4.71
C HIS A 38 16.08 -4.78 -4.32
N LEU A 39 15.46 -5.19 -3.21
CA LEU A 39 15.46 -6.58 -2.73
C LEU A 39 14.75 -7.53 -3.71
N ALA A 40 13.68 -7.07 -4.39
CA ALA A 40 13.01 -7.85 -5.43
C ALA A 40 13.92 -8.20 -6.62
N GLY A 41 15.01 -7.46 -6.83
CA GLY A 41 16.02 -7.76 -7.83
C GLY A 41 17.07 -8.80 -7.42
N GLY A 42 17.02 -9.30 -6.18
CA GLY A 42 18.02 -10.24 -5.64
C GLY A 42 19.41 -9.62 -5.61
N GLU A 43 20.44 -10.43 -5.90
CA GLU A 43 21.84 -10.00 -5.92
C GLU A 43 22.12 -8.86 -6.92
N GLY A 44 21.33 -8.76 -8.00
CA GLY A 44 21.43 -7.68 -8.98
C GLY A 44 20.78 -6.36 -8.54
N GLY A 45 20.09 -6.37 -7.39
CA GLY A 45 19.47 -5.20 -6.78
C GLY A 45 18.48 -4.48 -7.69
N ILE A 46 18.33 -3.17 -7.45
CA ILE A 46 17.38 -2.33 -8.18
C ILE A 46 17.62 -2.32 -9.70
N ARG A 47 18.86 -2.48 -10.17
CA ARG A 47 19.17 -2.50 -11.61
C ARG A 47 18.54 -3.70 -12.30
N HIS A 48 18.67 -4.88 -11.68
CA HIS A 48 18.05 -6.09 -12.20
C HIS A 48 16.52 -6.02 -12.13
N SER A 49 15.99 -5.54 -11.00
CA SER A 49 14.54 -5.34 -10.81
C SER A 49 13.97 -4.40 -11.88
N MET A 50 14.61 -3.25 -12.12
CA MET A 50 14.17 -2.31 -13.15
C MET A 50 14.29 -2.89 -14.57
N ALA A 51 15.35 -3.63 -14.89
CA ALA A 51 15.47 -4.28 -16.19
C ALA A 51 14.35 -5.30 -16.44
N HIS A 52 13.92 -6.01 -15.39
CA HIS A 52 12.81 -6.96 -15.46
C HIS A 52 11.46 -6.27 -15.69
N TRP A 53 11.18 -5.18 -14.96
CA TRP A 53 9.89 -4.49 -15.02
C TRP A 53 9.80 -3.39 -16.09
N ALA A 54 10.92 -2.96 -16.68
CA ALA A 54 10.95 -1.92 -17.71
C ALA A 54 10.00 -2.15 -18.90
N PRO A 55 9.81 -3.38 -19.40
CA PRO A 55 8.80 -3.63 -20.44
C PRO A 55 7.37 -3.37 -19.96
N GLU A 56 7.08 -3.71 -18.69
CA GLU A 56 5.76 -3.57 -18.09
C GLU A 56 5.39 -2.12 -17.81
N VAL A 57 6.36 -1.26 -17.47
CA VAL A 57 6.06 0.15 -17.19
C VAL A 57 5.53 0.91 -18.41
N ALA A 58 5.80 0.43 -19.63
CA ALA A 58 5.27 1.00 -20.87
C ALA A 58 3.78 0.64 -21.11
N ASN A 59 3.23 -0.30 -20.35
CA ASN A 59 1.85 -0.75 -20.54
C ASN A 59 0.85 0.34 -20.13
N ARG A 60 -0.20 0.56 -20.92
CA ARG A 60 -1.19 1.63 -20.66
C ARG A 60 -1.89 1.54 -19.30
N TRP A 61 -1.91 0.39 -18.64
CA TRP A 61 -2.52 0.24 -17.31
C TRP A 61 -1.63 0.76 -16.17
N THR A 62 -0.37 1.10 -16.42
CA THR A 62 0.50 1.82 -15.47
C THR A 62 0.30 3.34 -15.54
N HIS A 63 -0.37 3.83 -16.59
CA HIS A 63 -0.69 5.24 -16.83
C HIS A 63 -2.21 5.49 -16.79
N LEU A 64 -2.88 5.04 -15.72
CA LEU A 64 -4.33 5.19 -15.60
C LEU A 64 -4.70 6.67 -15.41
N PRO A 65 -5.62 7.23 -16.22
CA PRO A 65 -6.19 8.53 -15.92
C PRO A 65 -6.96 8.43 -14.60
N ALA A 66 -6.91 9.49 -13.80
CA ALA A 66 -7.71 9.58 -12.59
C ALA A 66 -9.21 9.46 -12.96
N PRO A 67 -10.02 8.76 -12.15
CA PRO A 67 -11.46 8.76 -12.36
C PRO A 67 -12.04 10.15 -12.07
N ASP A 68 -13.14 10.49 -12.74
CA ASP A 68 -13.90 11.69 -12.40
C ASP A 68 -14.46 11.58 -10.98
N PHE A 69 -14.29 12.65 -10.19
CA PHE A 69 -14.79 12.70 -8.83
C PHE A 69 -16.30 12.98 -8.85
N THR A 70 -17.09 11.91 -8.80
CA THR A 70 -18.56 11.95 -8.89
C THR A 70 -19.22 11.50 -7.59
N GLU A 71 -20.46 11.92 -7.34
CA GLU A 71 -21.24 11.42 -6.20
C GLU A 71 -21.39 9.89 -6.20
N LYS A 72 -21.50 9.28 -7.39
CA LYS A 72 -21.54 7.81 -7.54
C LYS A 72 -20.26 7.17 -6.99
N LEU A 73 -19.09 7.73 -7.29
CA LEU A 73 -17.80 7.23 -6.78
C LEU A 73 -17.71 7.39 -5.25
N VAL A 74 -18.12 8.55 -4.73
CA VAL A 74 -18.13 8.82 -3.29
C VAL A 74 -19.04 7.82 -2.57
N ASN A 75 -20.28 7.64 -3.05
CA ASN A 75 -21.24 6.73 -2.43
C ASN A 75 -20.78 5.26 -2.49
N ALA A 76 -20.21 4.81 -3.61
CA ALA A 76 -19.68 3.45 -3.72
C ALA A 76 -18.51 3.21 -2.74
N THR A 77 -17.64 4.20 -2.56
CA THR A 77 -16.53 4.14 -1.59
C THR A 77 -17.06 4.13 -0.16
N ALA A 78 -18.00 5.03 0.16
CA ALA A 78 -18.59 5.13 1.49
C ALA A 78 -19.29 3.83 1.91
N VAL A 79 -20.14 3.26 1.06
CA VAL A 79 -20.83 1.99 1.32
C VAL A 79 -19.82 0.88 1.61
N GLY A 80 -18.78 0.73 0.79
CA GLY A 80 -17.77 -0.31 1.03
C GLY A 80 -16.97 -0.07 2.32
N CYS A 81 -16.70 1.18 2.70
CA CYS A 81 -16.08 1.50 3.99
C CYS A 81 -17.01 1.21 5.17
N GLU A 82 -18.31 1.50 5.06
CA GLU A 82 -19.31 1.18 6.07
C GLU A 82 -19.47 -0.34 6.26
N GLU A 83 -19.40 -1.12 5.18
CA GLU A 83 -19.36 -2.58 5.22
C GLU A 83 -18.12 -3.10 5.97
N ILE A 84 -16.93 -2.54 5.72
CA ILE A 84 -15.71 -2.86 6.48
C ILE A 84 -15.87 -2.45 7.95
N GLN A 85 -16.47 -1.29 8.21
CA GLN A 85 -16.70 -0.79 9.56
C GLN A 85 -17.65 -1.71 10.35
N ALA A 86 -18.66 -2.28 9.67
CA ALA A 86 -19.63 -3.24 10.21
C ALA A 86 -20.15 -2.85 11.60
N GLY A 87 -20.55 -1.58 11.77
CA GLY A 87 -21.10 -1.05 13.01
C GLY A 87 -20.10 -0.77 14.14
N ARG A 88 -18.81 -1.08 13.98
CA ARG A 88 -17.76 -0.71 14.96
C ARG A 88 -17.53 0.78 14.94
N SER A 89 -17.22 1.37 16.09
CA SER A 89 -16.94 2.82 16.16
C SER A 89 -15.56 3.16 15.61
N ILE A 90 -15.38 4.38 15.10
CA ILE A 90 -14.05 4.87 14.69
C ILE A 90 -13.04 4.81 15.85
N LYS A 91 -13.47 5.17 17.07
CA LYS A 91 -12.64 5.07 18.29
C LYS A 91 -12.16 3.63 18.57
N GLU A 92 -12.97 2.65 18.22
CA GLU A 92 -12.62 1.24 18.37
C GLU A 92 -11.52 0.84 17.37
N PHE A 93 -11.60 1.32 16.13
CA PHE A 93 -10.55 1.13 15.12
C PHE A 93 -9.26 1.84 15.51
N GLU A 94 -9.32 3.10 15.96
CA GLU A 94 -8.15 3.87 16.42
C GLU A 94 -7.43 3.14 17.55
N ARG A 95 -8.14 2.70 18.59
CA ARG A 95 -7.55 1.93 19.70
C ARG A 95 -6.88 0.63 19.23
N ARG A 96 -7.47 -0.06 18.26
CA ARG A 96 -6.86 -1.29 17.70
C ARG A 96 -5.63 -0.97 16.87
N ARG A 97 -5.72 0.01 15.96
CA ARG A 97 -4.61 0.50 15.15
C ARG A 97 -3.43 0.88 16.04
N ASP A 98 -3.65 1.70 17.06
CA ASP A 98 -2.59 2.22 17.92
C ASP A 98 -1.88 1.09 18.68
N ARG A 99 -2.63 0.08 19.15
CA ARG A 99 -2.00 -1.13 19.74
C ARG A 99 -1.16 -1.89 18.72
N CYS A 100 -1.66 -2.10 17.50
CA CYS A 100 -0.88 -2.74 16.45
C CYS A 100 0.40 -1.96 16.11
N LEU A 101 0.31 -0.63 16.04
CA LEU A 101 1.46 0.23 15.77
C LEU A 101 2.54 0.12 16.85
N VAL A 102 2.14 0.06 18.13
CA VAL A 102 3.08 -0.16 19.25
C VAL A 102 3.80 -1.51 19.12
N GLU A 103 3.08 -2.59 18.82
CA GLU A 103 3.72 -3.90 18.68
C GLU A 103 4.59 -4.00 17.42
N ILE A 104 4.21 -3.33 16.33
CA ILE A 104 5.07 -3.19 15.15
C ILE A 104 6.35 -2.46 15.53
N GLN A 105 6.27 -1.32 16.23
CA GLN A 105 7.45 -0.57 16.66
C GLN A 105 8.38 -1.43 17.50
N ARG A 106 7.85 -2.20 18.47
CA ARG A 106 8.66 -3.12 19.27
C ARG A 106 9.36 -4.18 18.43
N ALA A 107 8.67 -4.77 17.45
CA ALA A 107 9.27 -5.72 16.55
C ALA A 107 10.39 -5.09 15.70
N LEU A 108 10.22 -3.82 15.28
CA LEU A 108 11.27 -3.10 14.56
C LEU A 108 12.46 -2.78 15.46
N ASP A 109 12.23 -2.40 16.71
CA ASP A 109 13.30 -2.16 17.67
C ASP A 109 14.13 -3.44 17.95
N GLU A 110 13.51 -4.63 17.86
CA GLU A 110 14.18 -5.92 18.07
C GLU A 110 14.86 -6.48 16.81
N PHE A 111 14.20 -6.38 15.65
CA PHE A 111 14.62 -7.10 14.43
C PHE A 111 15.12 -6.21 13.30
N TRP A 112 14.88 -4.90 13.35
CA TRP A 112 15.36 -3.96 12.35
C TRP A 112 16.67 -3.29 12.78
N PHE A 113 17.29 -2.58 11.84
CA PHE A 113 18.48 -1.79 12.12
C PHE A 113 18.14 -0.59 13.02
N PRO A 114 19.07 -0.17 13.91
CA PRO A 114 18.86 1.00 14.76
C PRO A 114 18.81 2.32 13.97
N PRO A 115 18.25 3.40 14.56
CA PRO A 115 18.16 4.74 13.95
C PRO A 115 19.55 5.39 13.78
N ASN A 116 20.27 4.98 12.74
CA ASN A 116 21.60 5.42 12.28
C ASN A 116 22.23 4.35 11.36
N GLU A 117 21.74 3.12 11.42
CA GLU A 117 22.19 1.99 10.60
C GLU A 117 21.10 1.49 9.64
N ASP A 118 19.87 1.97 9.78
CA ASP A 118 18.73 1.63 8.93
C ASP A 118 18.77 2.22 7.51
N GLY A 119 19.71 3.14 7.25
CA GLY A 119 19.90 3.79 5.96
C GLY A 119 18.83 4.85 5.66
N TRP A 120 18.00 5.22 6.63
CA TRP A 120 17.04 6.31 6.51
C TRP A 120 17.71 7.66 6.81
N PRO A 121 17.25 8.76 6.18
CA PRO A 121 17.71 10.07 6.55
C PRO A 121 17.28 10.39 7.98
N GLU A 122 18.07 11.21 8.68
CA GLU A 122 17.58 11.86 9.90
C GLU A 122 16.35 12.69 9.55
N MET A 123 15.23 12.37 10.21
CA MET A 123 14.00 13.12 10.04
C MET A 123 14.06 14.40 10.87
N PRO A 124 13.66 15.56 10.33
CA PRO A 124 13.55 16.78 11.12
C PRO A 124 12.60 16.57 12.30
N GLN A 125 12.96 17.12 13.47
CA GLN A 125 12.07 17.18 14.63
C GLN A 125 10.95 18.21 14.42
#